data_AF-A0A2P6V963-F1
#
_entry.id   AF-A0A2P6V963-F1
#
_cell.length_a   1.000
_cell.length_b   1.000
_cell.length_c   1.000
_cell.angle_alpha   90.00
_cell.angle_beta   90.00
_cell.angle_gamma   90.00
#
_symmetry.space_group_name_H-M   'P 1'
#
loop_
_entity.id
_entity.type
_entity.pdbx_description
1 polymer ?
#
loop_
_entity_poly.entity_id
_entity_poly.type
_entity_poly.pdbx_seq_one_letter_code
_entity_poly.pdbx_strand_id
1 'polypeptide(L)'
;MQQQHSRLHAARWRPAKGRTTPAQAAPSAAADRQQEQQQQQRQQLHAPSAELQAAIGHLRYKELQTALQQRRLSVEDERGEPATQRELAARLAAFMAQPDAFPEAHCTAAPTVEVLGGHLFAGMQQLRWHIQMLLQVLQGDLVEEGHPDFEFLSGLLRRHPRYETKVSHPPAVAFRVRTVTQEAQPPIRMFEYMDGREEWEDFSYRQCIGFVNKNLEVLTVRDAMRWAVRDQLEAFRLVSAQAGRGGRPVWACECCGRVLREVRKVRIHHEQPSFMELIKDYSTAAGRPPPPVDGREPESNRGTFTDAEWVAAWRRYHRKHARLQLLCVPCAKERTAGDTVVEAAFS
;
A
#
# COMPACT_ATOMS: atom_id res chain seq x y z
N MET A 1 19.86 -63.32 -4.19
CA MET A 1 20.44 -63.50 -2.84
C MET A 1 21.14 -62.19 -2.51
N GLN A 2 20.80 -61.36 -1.53
CA GLN A 2 20.20 -61.53 -0.21
C GLN A 2 19.35 -60.29 0.12
N GLN A 3 18.21 -60.53 0.78
CA GLN A 3 17.35 -59.53 1.41
C GLN A 3 17.96 -59.10 2.76
N GLN A 4 17.97 -57.80 3.07
CA GLN A 4 18.21 -57.30 4.43
C GLN A 4 16.87 -56.87 5.05
N HIS A 5 16.48 -57.60 6.09
CA HIS A 5 15.34 -57.34 6.96
C HIS A 5 15.66 -56.26 8.00
N SER A 6 14.86 -55.20 8.08
CA SER A 6 14.83 -54.29 9.22
C SER A 6 13.85 -54.82 10.28
N ARG A 7 14.37 -55.08 11.49
CA ARG A 7 13.61 -55.49 12.69
C ARG A 7 12.99 -54.25 13.35
N LEU A 8 11.66 -54.24 13.48
CA LEU A 8 10.91 -53.29 14.31
C LEU A 8 10.83 -53.82 15.75
N HIS A 9 11.21 -52.97 16.72
CA HIS A 9 11.05 -53.22 18.15
C HIS A 9 9.60 -53.00 18.59
N ALA A 10 8.99 -54.02 19.18
CA ALA A 10 7.69 -53.96 19.83
C ALA A 10 7.82 -53.36 21.25
N ALA A 11 7.21 -52.20 21.47
CA ALA A 11 7.06 -51.60 22.79
C ALA A 11 5.76 -52.08 23.45
N ARG A 12 5.90 -52.76 24.59
CA ARG A 12 4.82 -53.21 25.48
C ARG A 12 4.00 -52.02 26.01
N TRP A 13 2.71 -51.99 25.68
CA TRP A 13 1.71 -51.15 26.34
C TRP A 13 1.24 -51.79 27.65
N ARG A 14 1.25 -51.01 28.74
CA ARG A 14 0.57 -51.34 30.02
C ARG A 14 -0.75 -50.58 30.11
N PRO A 15 -1.85 -51.18 30.59
CA PRO A 15 -3.09 -50.45 30.81
C PRO A 15 -3.01 -49.65 32.12
N ALA A 16 -3.25 -48.34 32.04
CA ALA A 16 -3.39 -47.47 33.20
C ALA A 16 -4.78 -47.65 33.84
N LYS A 17 -4.77 -47.82 35.16
CA LYS A 17 -5.95 -47.99 36.02
C LYS A 17 -6.82 -46.74 36.03
N GLY A 18 -8.13 -46.97 36.21
CA GLY A 18 -9.19 -45.99 36.09
C GLY A 18 -9.04 -44.75 36.98
N ARG A 19 -9.27 -43.59 36.36
CA ARG A 19 -9.64 -42.35 37.04
C ARG A 19 -11.15 -42.18 36.89
N THR A 20 -11.85 -42.28 38.00
CA THR A 20 -13.23 -41.80 38.17
C THR A 20 -13.27 -40.30 37.92
N THR A 21 -13.98 -39.89 36.87
CA THR A 21 -14.34 -38.51 36.58
C THR A 21 -15.37 -38.01 37.61
N PRO A 22 -15.14 -36.88 38.28
CA PRO A 22 -16.17 -36.25 39.09
C PRO A 22 -17.26 -35.69 38.17
N ALA A 23 -18.53 -35.96 38.49
CA ALA A 23 -19.68 -35.43 37.80
C ALA A 23 -19.62 -33.88 37.83
N GLN A 24 -19.46 -33.27 36.66
CA GLN A 24 -19.58 -31.84 36.49
C GLN A 24 -21.04 -31.44 36.74
N ALA A 25 -21.26 -30.68 37.81
CA ALA A 25 -22.54 -30.05 38.08
C ALA A 25 -22.85 -29.07 36.95
N ALA A 26 -24.05 -29.19 36.38
CA ALA A 26 -24.53 -28.29 35.33
C ALA A 26 -24.50 -26.84 35.82
N PRO A 27 -24.00 -25.89 35.01
CA PRO A 27 -24.04 -24.47 35.35
C PRO A 27 -25.49 -24.06 35.60
N SER A 28 -25.73 -23.46 36.77
CA SER A 28 -27.04 -22.97 37.16
C SER A 28 -27.45 -21.83 36.23
N ALA A 29 -28.64 -21.93 35.63
CA ALA A 29 -29.23 -20.91 34.76
C ALA A 29 -29.32 -19.50 35.40
N ALA A 30 -29.11 -19.39 36.72
CA ALA A 30 -29.00 -18.13 37.41
C ALA A 30 -27.67 -17.40 37.15
N ALA A 31 -26.56 -18.13 36.98
CA ALA A 31 -25.25 -17.55 36.71
C ALA A 31 -25.17 -16.94 35.30
N ASP A 32 -25.77 -17.62 34.32
CA ASP A 32 -25.81 -17.14 32.93
C ASP A 32 -26.63 -15.84 32.81
N ARG A 33 -27.79 -15.75 33.49
CA ARG A 33 -28.61 -14.53 33.50
C ARG A 33 -27.90 -13.35 34.16
N GLN A 34 -27.11 -13.60 35.20
CA GLN A 34 -26.38 -12.55 35.91
C GLN A 34 -25.21 -12.02 35.07
N GLN A 35 -24.55 -12.89 34.30
CA GLN A 35 -23.49 -12.51 33.37
C GLN A 35 -24.05 -11.71 32.18
N GLU A 36 -25.23 -12.09 31.66
CA GLU A 36 -25.91 -11.39 30.57
C GLU A 36 -26.38 -9.98 30.99
N GLN A 37 -26.92 -9.83 32.21
CA GLN A 37 -27.27 -8.51 32.76
C GLN A 37 -26.05 -7.62 32.97
N GLN A 38 -24.94 -8.16 33.47
CA GLN A 38 -23.70 -7.39 33.61
C GLN A 38 -23.15 -6.93 32.25
N GLN A 39 -23.29 -7.75 31.22
CA GLN A 39 -22.83 -7.42 29.87
C GLN A 39 -23.71 -6.32 29.24
N GLN A 40 -25.03 -6.38 29.40
CA GLN A 40 -25.95 -5.33 28.95
C GLN A 40 -25.70 -4.01 29.70
N GLN A 41 -25.46 -4.06 31.01
CA GLN A 41 -25.18 -2.87 31.81
C GLN A 41 -23.84 -2.20 31.42
N ARG A 42 -22.82 -2.98 31.05
CA ARG A 42 -21.55 -2.44 30.53
C ARG A 42 -21.71 -1.81 29.14
N GLN A 43 -22.58 -2.35 28.28
CA GLN A 43 -22.86 -1.76 26.98
C GLN A 43 -23.60 -0.42 27.09
N GLN A 44 -24.47 -0.26 28.08
CA GLN A 44 -25.18 1.01 28.33
C GLN A 44 -24.28 2.11 28.91
N LEU A 45 -23.21 1.76 29.64
CA LEU A 45 -22.31 2.72 30.28
C LEU A 45 -21.16 3.23 29.37
N HIS A 46 -20.93 2.60 28.21
CA HIS A 46 -19.79 2.92 27.34
C HIS A 46 -20.15 3.41 25.94
N ALA A 47 -21.43 3.51 25.59
CA ALA A 47 -21.85 4.17 24.36
C ALA A 47 -21.90 5.69 24.60
N PRO A 48 -20.95 6.50 24.06
CA PRO A 48 -21.12 7.95 24.06
C PRO A 48 -22.41 8.28 23.31
N SER A 49 -23.23 9.20 23.83
CA SER A 49 -24.47 9.58 23.15
C SER A 49 -24.17 10.07 21.73
N ALA A 50 -25.08 9.80 20.79
CA ALA A 50 -24.94 10.24 19.40
C ALA A 50 -24.68 11.77 19.30
N GLU A 51 -25.23 12.54 20.24
CA GLU A 51 -24.99 13.98 20.39
C GLU A 51 -23.55 14.32 20.77
N LEU A 52 -22.91 13.53 21.64
CA LEU A 52 -21.51 13.72 22.02
C LEU A 52 -20.55 13.33 20.89
N GLN A 53 -20.87 12.28 20.12
CA GLN A 53 -20.10 11.89 18.93
C GLN A 53 -20.20 12.96 17.83
N ALA A 54 -21.39 13.50 17.57
CA ALA A 54 -21.60 14.61 16.65
C ALA A 54 -20.84 15.88 17.09
N ALA A 55 -20.84 16.20 18.39
CA ALA A 55 -20.12 17.35 18.93
C ALA A 55 -18.59 17.21 18.82
N ILE A 56 -18.03 16.02 19.06
CA ILE A 56 -16.59 15.74 18.89
C ILE A 56 -16.17 15.84 17.41
N GLY A 57 -17.01 15.38 16.49
CA GLY A 57 -16.79 15.56 15.05
C GLY A 57 -16.78 17.03 14.64
N HIS A 58 -17.71 17.82 15.16
CA HIS A 58 -17.84 19.25 14.85
C HIS A 58 -16.69 20.11 15.40
N LEU A 59 -16.17 19.78 16.59
CA LEU A 59 -15.02 20.45 17.22
C LEU A 59 -13.72 20.20 16.44
N ARG A 60 -13.47 18.94 16.05
CA ARG A 60 -12.27 18.58 15.27
C ARG A 60 -12.28 19.15 13.85
N TYR A 61 -13.46 19.30 13.24
CA TYR A 61 -13.60 19.93 11.93
C TYR A 61 -13.30 21.43 11.97
N LYS A 62 -13.73 22.15 13.03
CA LYS A 62 -13.40 23.58 13.23
C LYS A 62 -11.92 23.82 13.49
N GLU A 63 -11.28 22.98 14.31
CA GLU A 63 -9.83 23.07 14.57
C GLU A 63 -9.01 22.82 13.29
N LEU A 64 -9.43 21.87 12.45
CA LEU A 64 -8.78 21.59 11.16
C LEU A 64 -8.98 22.73 10.15
N GLN A 65 -10.19 23.30 10.07
CA GLN A 65 -10.49 24.48 9.26
C GLN A 65 -9.62 25.67 9.71
N THR A 66 -9.45 25.85 11.02
CA THR A 66 -8.63 26.93 11.61
C THR A 66 -7.15 26.72 11.29
N ALA A 67 -6.63 25.50 11.41
CA ALA A 67 -5.25 25.16 11.06
C ALA A 67 -4.95 25.30 9.56
N LEU A 68 -5.91 24.97 8.70
CA LEU A 68 -5.81 25.18 7.25
C LEU A 68 -5.88 26.67 6.87
N GLN A 69 -6.68 27.45 7.58
CA GLN A 69 -6.78 28.90 7.38
C GLN A 69 -5.53 29.64 7.87
N GLN A 70 -4.92 29.16 8.97
CA GLN A 70 -3.63 29.64 9.47
C GLN A 70 -2.47 29.29 8.52
N ARG A 71 -2.49 28.11 7.88
CA ARG A 71 -1.49 27.73 6.86
C ARG A 71 -1.64 28.46 5.52
N ARG A 72 -2.81 29.03 5.24
CA ARG A 72 -3.09 29.73 3.97
C ARG A 72 -2.57 31.18 3.95
N LEU A 73 -1.99 31.67 5.06
CA LEU A 73 -1.64 33.09 5.24
C LEU A 73 -0.14 33.38 5.43
N SER A 74 0.74 32.39 5.43
CA SER A 74 2.19 32.63 5.48
C SER A 74 2.75 32.81 4.07
N VAL A 75 2.60 34.01 3.51
CA VAL A 75 3.46 34.50 2.43
C VAL A 75 4.61 35.23 3.13
N GLU A 76 5.75 34.56 3.24
CA GLU A 76 6.99 35.18 3.72
C GLU A 76 7.54 36.07 2.60
N ASP A 77 8.04 37.26 2.94
CA ASP A 77 8.76 38.11 1.98
C ASP A 77 10.18 37.57 1.71
N GLU A 78 10.95 38.20 0.84
CA GLU A 78 12.34 37.79 0.53
C GLU A 78 13.29 37.84 1.75
N ARG A 79 12.82 38.34 2.90
CA ARG A 79 13.57 38.47 4.16
C ARG A 79 13.09 37.46 5.22
N GLY A 80 12.08 36.63 4.92
CA GLY A 80 11.52 35.65 5.84
C GLY A 80 10.58 36.23 6.89
N GLU A 81 10.15 37.49 6.73
CA GLU A 81 9.18 38.13 7.63
C GLU A 81 7.75 37.92 7.11
N PRO A 82 6.77 37.69 7.99
CA PRO A 82 5.38 37.50 7.56
C PRO A 82 4.84 38.81 6.94
N ALA A 83 4.37 38.73 5.69
CA ALA A 83 3.80 39.89 5.01
C ALA A 83 2.70 40.54 5.86
N THR A 84 2.78 41.86 6.04
CA THR A 84 1.78 42.59 6.82
C THR A 84 0.42 42.52 6.13
N GLN A 85 -0.67 42.60 6.90
CA GLN A 85 -2.03 42.55 6.36
C GLN A 85 -2.29 43.64 5.29
N ARG A 86 -1.58 44.78 5.40
CA ARG A 86 -1.60 45.87 4.42
C ARG A 86 -0.90 45.49 3.11
N GLU A 87 0.22 44.77 3.18
CA GLU A 87 0.94 44.27 2.00
C GLU A 87 0.17 43.16 1.29
N LEU A 88 -0.45 42.25 2.05
CA LEU A 88 -1.37 41.24 1.50
C LEU A 88 -2.56 41.89 0.79
N ALA A 89 -3.17 42.92 1.38
CA ALA A 89 -4.27 43.66 0.76
C ALA A 89 -3.82 44.40 -0.53
N ALA A 90 -2.64 45.02 -0.51
CA ALA A 90 -2.08 45.71 -1.68
C ALA A 90 -1.71 44.73 -2.81
N ARG A 91 -1.13 43.57 -2.48
CA ARG A 91 -0.78 42.53 -3.45
C ARG A 91 -2.02 41.89 -4.06
N LEU A 92 -3.07 41.66 -3.27
CA LEU A 92 -4.37 41.20 -3.75
C LEU A 92 -5.04 42.22 -4.67
N ALA A 93 -5.02 43.52 -4.31
CA ALA A 93 -5.55 44.58 -5.14
C ALA A 93 -4.80 44.72 -6.47
N ALA A 94 -3.47 44.57 -6.46
CA ALA A 94 -2.64 44.56 -7.67
C ALA A 94 -2.93 43.35 -8.57
N PHE A 95 -3.09 42.15 -7.99
CA PHE A 95 -3.49 40.95 -8.72
C PHE A 95 -4.88 41.10 -9.36
N MET A 96 -5.85 41.68 -8.65
CA MET A 96 -7.19 41.94 -9.18
C MET A 96 -7.21 42.95 -10.33
N ALA A 97 -6.27 43.91 -10.34
CA ALA A 97 -6.17 44.93 -11.39
C ALA A 97 -5.46 44.43 -12.65
N GLN A 98 -4.41 43.60 -12.52
CA GLN A 98 -3.62 43.08 -13.63
C GLN A 98 -3.17 41.62 -13.35
N PRO A 99 -4.05 40.63 -13.55
CA PRO A 99 -3.76 39.22 -13.23
C PRO A 99 -2.53 38.67 -13.98
N ASP A 100 -2.34 39.09 -15.23
CA ASP A 100 -1.25 38.63 -16.11
C ASP A 100 0.14 39.15 -15.68
N ALA A 101 0.19 40.15 -14.79
CA ALA A 101 1.44 40.66 -14.21
C ALA A 101 1.98 39.79 -13.06
N PHE A 102 1.25 38.74 -12.66
CA PHE A 102 1.61 37.82 -11.58
C PHE A 102 1.78 36.40 -12.12
N PRO A 103 2.90 36.09 -12.81
CA PRO A 103 3.12 34.78 -13.41
C PRO A 103 3.15 33.64 -12.37
N GLU A 104 3.50 33.92 -11.11
CA GLU A 104 3.38 32.97 -10.00
C GLU A 104 1.94 32.65 -9.60
N ALA A 105 0.98 33.52 -9.93
CA ALA A 105 -0.44 33.34 -9.67
C ALA A 105 -1.16 32.60 -10.81
N HIS A 106 -0.51 32.43 -11.95
CA HIS A 106 -0.92 31.42 -12.93
C HIS A 106 -0.67 30.03 -12.33
N CYS A 107 -1.62 29.55 -11.53
CA CYS A 107 -1.75 28.13 -11.28
C CYS A 107 -1.97 27.45 -12.63
N THR A 108 -0.88 26.95 -13.23
CA THR A 108 -0.85 26.29 -14.55
C THR A 108 -1.67 25.00 -14.60
N ALA A 109 -2.21 24.55 -13.47
CA ALA A 109 -3.30 23.58 -13.43
C ALA A 109 -4.55 24.29 -12.89
N ALA A 110 -5.51 24.54 -13.77
CA ALA A 110 -6.87 24.83 -13.32
C ALA A 110 -7.26 23.76 -12.28
N PRO A 111 -7.74 24.13 -11.08
CA PRO A 111 -8.10 23.15 -10.07
C PRO A 111 -9.15 22.23 -10.67
N THR A 112 -8.82 20.94 -10.79
CA THR A 112 -9.76 19.94 -11.29
C THR A 112 -10.84 19.75 -10.23
N VAL A 113 -12.04 20.25 -10.53
CA VAL A 113 -13.21 20.01 -9.67
C VAL A 113 -13.72 18.61 -9.98
N GLU A 114 -13.67 17.73 -8.99
CA GLU A 114 -14.18 16.36 -9.08
C GLU A 114 -15.54 16.29 -8.41
N VAL A 115 -16.56 15.81 -9.15
CA VAL A 115 -17.90 15.53 -8.60
C VAL A 115 -18.05 14.02 -8.41
N LEU A 116 -18.35 13.58 -7.19
CA LEU A 116 -18.57 12.16 -6.89
C LEU A 116 -19.69 11.97 -5.88
N GLY A 117 -20.76 11.27 -6.29
CA GLY A 117 -21.91 10.94 -5.45
C GLY A 117 -22.51 12.13 -4.72
N GLY A 118 -22.66 13.28 -5.41
CA GLY A 118 -23.19 14.51 -4.84
C GLY A 118 -22.18 15.41 -4.12
N HIS A 119 -20.94 14.96 -3.93
CA HIS A 119 -19.87 15.75 -3.31
C HIS A 119 -18.98 16.43 -4.35
N LEU A 120 -18.51 17.63 -4.01
CA LEU A 120 -17.57 18.42 -4.79
C LEU A 120 -16.19 18.41 -4.10
N PHE A 121 -15.14 18.06 -4.85
CA PHE A 121 -13.76 18.05 -4.38
C PHE A 121 -12.90 18.99 -5.22
N ALA A 122 -12.13 19.84 -4.54
CA ALA A 122 -11.08 20.69 -5.12
C ALA A 122 -9.82 19.86 -5.42
N GLY A 123 -9.97 18.87 -6.29
CA GLY A 123 -8.89 18.02 -6.77
C GLY A 123 -8.79 16.65 -6.11
N MET A 124 -7.96 15.81 -6.73
CA MET A 124 -7.81 14.40 -6.39
C MET A 124 -7.26 14.16 -4.97
N GLN A 125 -6.48 15.10 -4.43
CA GLN A 125 -5.95 14.99 -3.08
C GLN A 125 -7.05 15.11 -2.02
N GLN A 126 -8.00 16.04 -2.19
CA GLN A 126 -9.11 16.20 -1.26
C GLN A 126 -10.05 15.00 -1.31
N LEU A 127 -10.34 14.48 -2.51
CA LEU A 127 -11.09 13.24 -2.68
C LEU A 127 -10.41 12.07 -1.95
N ARG A 128 -9.09 11.90 -2.10
CA ARG A 128 -8.33 10.86 -1.41
C ARG A 128 -8.42 10.99 0.11
N TRP A 129 -8.28 12.20 0.65
CA TRP A 129 -8.41 12.43 2.08
C TRP A 129 -9.80 12.12 2.60
N HIS A 130 -10.85 12.50 1.87
CA HIS A 130 -12.21 12.18 2.25
C HIS A 130 -12.44 10.67 2.30
N ILE A 131 -11.99 9.92 1.29
CA ILE A 131 -12.06 8.46 1.27
C ILE A 131 -11.29 7.83 2.45
N GLN A 132 -10.09 8.34 2.75
CA GLN A 132 -9.30 7.87 3.90
C GLN A 132 -10.01 8.11 5.23
N MET A 133 -10.70 9.24 5.37
CA MET A 133 -11.52 9.56 6.54
C MET A 133 -12.70 8.59 6.65
N LEU A 134 -13.41 8.31 5.55
CA LEU A 134 -14.51 7.33 5.54
C LEU A 134 -14.05 5.92 5.94
N LEU A 135 -12.88 5.47 5.49
CA LEU A 135 -12.28 4.20 5.94
C LEU A 135 -12.00 4.14 7.45
N GLN A 136 -11.91 5.28 8.12
CA GLN A 136 -11.74 5.35 9.57
C GLN A 136 -13.06 5.47 10.31
N VAL A 137 -13.97 6.32 9.82
CA VAL A 137 -15.23 6.62 10.50
C VAL A 137 -16.23 5.47 10.35
N LEU A 138 -16.38 4.90 9.15
CA LEU A 138 -17.37 3.86 8.87
C LEU A 138 -16.93 2.46 9.35
N GLN A 139 -15.95 2.38 10.26
CA GLN A 139 -15.45 1.10 10.73
C GLN A 139 -16.43 0.47 11.72
N GLY A 140 -17.09 -0.61 11.29
CA GLY A 140 -18.13 -1.29 12.07
C GLY A 140 -19.55 -0.84 11.71
N ASP A 141 -19.68 0.19 10.89
CA ASP A 141 -20.96 0.69 10.42
C ASP A 141 -21.40 -0.01 9.14
N LEU A 142 -22.73 -0.14 9.00
CA LEU A 142 -23.39 -0.60 7.78
C LEU A 142 -24.01 0.62 7.08
N VAL A 143 -23.63 0.86 5.84
CA VAL A 143 -24.07 2.00 5.03
C VAL A 143 -25.08 1.51 4.00
N GLU A 144 -26.36 1.65 4.31
CA GLU A 144 -27.50 1.28 3.45
C GLU A 144 -28.11 2.51 2.76
N GLU A 145 -29.07 2.30 1.86
CA GLU A 145 -29.82 3.38 1.22
C GLU A 145 -30.46 4.30 2.29
N GLY A 146 -30.27 5.62 2.13
CA GLY A 146 -30.67 6.62 3.11
C GLY A 146 -29.55 7.07 4.06
N HIS A 147 -28.44 6.32 4.17
CA HIS A 147 -27.25 6.80 4.87
C HIS A 147 -26.56 7.94 4.08
N PRO A 148 -26.05 9.00 4.73
CA PRO A 148 -25.47 10.17 4.03
C PRO A 148 -24.30 9.82 3.10
N ASP A 149 -23.51 8.81 3.44
CA ASP A 149 -22.36 8.38 2.62
C ASP A 149 -22.71 7.35 1.53
N PHE A 150 -23.97 6.88 1.43
CA PHE A 150 -24.35 5.81 0.50
C PHE A 150 -24.18 6.22 -0.97
N GLU A 151 -24.64 7.42 -1.34
CA GLU A 151 -24.51 7.95 -2.71
C GLU A 151 -23.04 8.17 -3.09
N PHE A 152 -22.23 8.64 -2.14
CA PHE A 152 -20.79 8.79 -2.33
C PHE A 152 -20.13 7.44 -2.63
N LEU A 153 -20.37 6.42 -1.80
CA LEU A 153 -19.77 5.09 -1.97
C LEU A 153 -20.27 4.38 -3.23
N SER A 154 -21.55 4.54 -3.57
CA SER A 154 -22.13 4.07 -4.83
C SER A 154 -21.47 4.72 -6.04
N GLY A 155 -21.31 6.05 -6.01
CA GLY A 155 -20.60 6.79 -7.06
C GLY A 155 -19.14 6.35 -7.19
N LEU A 156 -18.47 6.12 -6.05
CA LEU A 156 -17.09 5.63 -6.02
C LEU A 156 -16.97 4.23 -6.63
N LEU A 157 -17.86 3.30 -6.27
CA LEU A 157 -17.87 1.93 -6.81
C LEU A 157 -18.10 1.93 -8.33
N ARG A 158 -19.03 2.76 -8.84
CA ARG A 158 -19.30 2.90 -10.29
C ARG A 158 -18.07 3.30 -11.11
N ARG A 159 -17.10 4.01 -10.52
CA ARG A 159 -15.83 4.35 -11.20
C ARG A 159 -14.82 3.21 -11.23
N HIS A 160 -15.09 2.06 -10.61
CA HIS A 160 -14.16 0.93 -10.60
C HIS A 160 -14.01 0.36 -12.03
N PRO A 161 -12.78 0.12 -12.54
CA PRO A 161 -12.58 -0.38 -13.92
C PRO A 161 -13.27 -1.72 -14.23
N ARG A 162 -13.56 -2.49 -13.17
CA ARG A 162 -14.25 -3.78 -13.23
C ARG A 162 -15.71 -3.71 -12.74
N TYR A 163 -16.33 -2.53 -12.69
CA TYR A 163 -17.67 -2.34 -12.13
C TYR A 163 -18.70 -3.32 -12.73
N GLU A 164 -18.83 -3.35 -14.06
CA GLU A 164 -19.76 -4.24 -14.78
C GLU A 164 -19.56 -5.73 -14.46
N THR A 165 -18.30 -6.16 -14.25
CA THR A 165 -17.99 -7.56 -13.91
C THR A 165 -18.14 -7.89 -12.42
N LYS A 166 -18.08 -6.87 -11.55
CA LYS A 166 -18.17 -7.00 -10.10
C LYS A 166 -19.63 -6.99 -9.67
N VAL A 167 -20.36 -5.99 -10.12
CA VAL A 167 -21.78 -5.81 -9.85
C VAL A 167 -22.57 -6.53 -10.95
N SER A 168 -22.41 -7.86 -11.00
CA SER A 168 -23.17 -8.71 -11.94
C SER A 168 -24.69 -8.66 -11.68
N HIS A 169 -25.09 -8.33 -10.45
CA HIS A 169 -26.47 -8.14 -10.01
C HIS A 169 -26.63 -6.74 -9.38
N PRO A 170 -26.81 -5.69 -10.20
CA PRO A 170 -27.02 -4.34 -9.69
C PRO A 170 -28.43 -4.17 -9.08
N PRO A 171 -28.59 -3.24 -8.11
CA PRO A 171 -27.58 -2.33 -7.54
C PRO A 171 -26.84 -2.91 -6.32
N ALA A 172 -25.73 -2.29 -5.92
CA ALA A 172 -25.17 -2.50 -4.58
C ALA A 172 -26.16 -2.00 -3.53
N VAL A 173 -26.48 -2.84 -2.55
CA VAL A 173 -27.54 -2.58 -1.56
C VAL A 173 -26.99 -2.05 -0.23
N ALA A 174 -25.73 -2.35 0.09
CA ALA A 174 -25.07 -1.84 1.29
C ALA A 174 -23.55 -1.76 1.11
N PHE A 175 -22.90 -0.97 1.97
CA PHE A 175 -21.45 -0.88 2.07
C PHE A 175 -21.00 -1.05 3.52
N ARG A 176 -19.75 -1.50 3.70
CA ARG A 176 -19.09 -1.51 5.01
C ARG A 176 -17.58 -1.37 4.86
N VAL A 177 -16.90 -1.07 5.96
CA VAL A 177 -15.43 -1.13 6.03
C VAL A 177 -15.00 -2.38 6.78
N ARG A 178 -14.26 -3.26 6.11
CA ARG A 178 -13.63 -4.44 6.73
C ARG A 178 -12.18 -4.16 7.08
N THR A 179 -11.80 -4.58 8.27
CA THR A 179 -10.39 -4.60 8.71
C THR A 179 -9.84 -6.02 8.59
N VAL A 180 -8.82 -6.20 7.75
CA VAL A 180 -8.09 -7.45 7.57
C VAL A 180 -6.77 -7.37 8.33
N THR A 181 -6.61 -8.25 9.33
CA THR A 181 -5.38 -8.41 10.10
C THR A 181 -4.56 -9.56 9.52
N GLN A 182 -3.29 -9.30 9.20
CA GLN A 182 -2.33 -10.33 8.81
C GLN A 182 -1.19 -10.39 9.84
N GLU A 183 -0.66 -11.58 10.11
CA GLU A 183 0.45 -11.76 11.05
C GLU A 183 1.66 -10.93 10.58
N ALA A 184 2.25 -10.16 11.50
CA ALA A 184 3.38 -9.26 11.25
C ALA A 184 3.13 -8.08 10.29
N GLN A 185 1.88 -7.78 9.90
CA GLN A 185 1.55 -6.59 9.11
C GLN A 185 0.54 -5.68 9.81
N PRO A 186 0.60 -4.35 9.62
CA PRO A 186 -0.44 -3.45 10.06
C PRO A 186 -1.81 -3.84 9.47
N PRO A 187 -2.91 -3.68 10.21
CA PRO A 187 -4.24 -3.97 9.71
C PRO A 187 -4.57 -3.15 8.47
N ILE A 188 -5.13 -3.80 7.46
CA ILE A 188 -5.56 -3.17 6.21
C ILE A 188 -7.06 -2.92 6.28
N ARG A 189 -7.49 -1.72 5.93
CA ARG A 189 -8.91 -1.35 5.84
C ARG A 189 -9.32 -1.29 4.37
N MET A 190 -10.43 -1.92 4.03
CA MET A 190 -10.97 -1.97 2.68
C MET A 190 -12.49 -1.79 2.72
N PHE A 191 -13.03 -1.22 1.65
CA PHE A 191 -14.47 -1.19 1.45
C PHE A 191 -14.93 -2.54 0.91
N GLU A 192 -16.04 -3.02 1.46
CA GLU A 192 -16.84 -4.08 0.89
C GLU A 192 -18.21 -3.50 0.52
N TYR A 193 -18.81 -4.07 -0.52
CA TYR A 193 -20.19 -3.81 -0.91
C TYR A 193 -20.97 -5.12 -0.89
N MET A 194 -22.27 -5.02 -0.63
CA MET A 194 -23.21 -6.11 -0.75
C MET A 194 -23.99 -5.92 -2.06
N ASP A 195 -24.02 -6.93 -2.92
CA ASP A 195 -24.77 -6.88 -4.17
C ASP A 195 -26.21 -7.39 -4.00
N GLY A 196 -26.99 -7.46 -5.09
CA GLY A 196 -28.36 -7.97 -5.07
C GLY A 196 -28.51 -9.45 -4.69
N ARG A 197 -27.40 -10.20 -4.55
CA ARG A 197 -27.38 -11.59 -4.05
C ARG A 197 -27.08 -11.68 -2.57
N GLU A 198 -26.96 -10.55 -1.88
CA GLU A 198 -26.56 -10.45 -0.48
C GLU A 198 -25.13 -10.99 -0.22
N GLU A 199 -24.29 -11.02 -1.26
CA GLU A 199 -22.90 -11.44 -1.15
C GLU A 199 -21.99 -10.22 -0.93
N TRP A 200 -21.08 -10.33 0.04
CA TRP A 200 -20.09 -9.29 0.33
C TRP A 200 -18.86 -9.45 -0.55
N GLU A 201 -18.53 -8.42 -1.31
CA GLU A 201 -17.33 -8.38 -2.15
C GLU A 201 -16.49 -7.13 -1.86
N ASP A 202 -15.17 -7.24 -1.96
CA ASP A 202 -14.26 -6.12 -1.74
C ASP A 202 -14.08 -5.27 -3.01
N PHE A 203 -13.75 -3.99 -2.84
CA PHE A 203 -13.27 -3.17 -3.95
C PHE A 203 -12.19 -2.15 -3.54
N SER A 204 -11.31 -1.85 -4.48
CA SER A 204 -10.19 -0.94 -4.26
C SER A 204 -10.57 0.48 -4.64
N TYR A 205 -10.78 1.36 -3.66
CA TYR A 205 -11.02 2.78 -3.92
C TYR A 205 -9.91 3.44 -4.74
N ARG A 206 -8.68 2.92 -4.65
CA ARG A 206 -7.54 3.41 -5.45
C ARG A 206 -7.81 3.23 -6.94
N GLN A 207 -8.36 2.09 -7.33
CA GLN A 207 -8.74 1.83 -8.72
C GLN A 207 -9.89 2.75 -9.15
N CYS A 208 -10.84 3.06 -8.26
CA CYS A 208 -11.96 3.95 -8.52
C CYS A 208 -11.56 5.42 -8.79
N ILE A 209 -10.48 5.90 -8.15
CA ILE A 209 -10.03 7.31 -8.31
C ILE A 209 -8.95 7.46 -9.38
N GLY A 210 -8.87 6.52 -10.33
CA GLY A 210 -7.90 6.59 -11.41
C GLY A 210 -6.46 6.43 -10.95
N PHE A 211 -6.23 5.93 -9.72
CA PHE A 211 -4.94 5.35 -9.33
C PHE A 211 -4.82 3.97 -9.98
N VAL A 212 -4.92 3.96 -11.31
CA VAL A 212 -4.34 2.91 -12.12
C VAL A 212 -2.85 3.08 -11.88
N ASN A 213 -2.21 2.09 -11.27
CA ASN A 213 -0.76 2.01 -11.40
C ASN A 213 -0.52 1.86 -12.91
N LYS A 214 -0.43 2.96 -13.68
CA LYS A 214 0.09 2.92 -15.06
C LYS A 214 1.52 2.40 -15.05
N ASN A 215 2.19 2.59 -13.92
CA ASN A 215 3.42 1.91 -13.60
C ASN A 215 3.25 0.38 -13.51
N LEU A 216 2.10 -0.25 -13.23
CA LEU A 216 2.03 -1.72 -13.11
C LEU A 216 2.42 -2.44 -14.39
N GLU A 217 2.05 -1.99 -15.60
CA GLU A 217 2.44 -2.70 -16.84
C GLU A 217 3.93 -2.57 -17.18
N VAL A 218 4.51 -1.36 -17.06
CA VAL A 218 5.95 -1.18 -17.29
C VAL A 218 6.77 -1.74 -16.12
N LEU A 219 6.26 -1.63 -14.89
CA LEU A 219 6.81 -2.31 -13.72
C LEU A 219 6.63 -3.82 -13.85
N THR A 220 5.62 -4.40 -14.53
CA THR A 220 5.55 -5.86 -14.65
C THR A 220 6.69 -6.36 -15.51
N VAL A 221 7.00 -5.76 -16.66
CA VAL A 221 8.14 -6.19 -17.49
C VAL A 221 9.46 -5.95 -16.77
N ARG A 222 9.68 -4.73 -16.24
CA ARG A 222 10.91 -4.40 -15.51
C ARG A 222 11.10 -5.28 -14.28
N ASP A 223 10.07 -5.43 -13.47
CA ASP A 223 10.13 -6.21 -12.24
C ASP A 223 10.18 -7.72 -12.54
N ALA A 224 9.56 -8.21 -13.61
CA ALA A 224 9.74 -9.59 -14.10
C ALA A 224 11.17 -9.83 -14.59
N MET A 225 11.79 -8.89 -15.32
CA MET A 225 13.20 -8.97 -15.70
C MET A 225 14.11 -8.93 -14.48
N ARG A 226 13.80 -8.11 -13.47
CA ARG A 226 14.56 -8.05 -12.22
C ARG A 226 14.40 -9.33 -11.41
N TRP A 227 13.19 -9.90 -11.40
CA TRP A 227 12.89 -11.17 -10.76
C TRP A 227 13.63 -12.32 -11.43
N ALA A 228 13.66 -12.34 -12.76
CA ALA A 228 14.37 -13.35 -13.53
C ALA A 228 15.85 -13.43 -13.12
N VAL A 229 16.48 -12.33 -12.68
CA VAL A 229 17.88 -12.31 -12.22
C VAL A 229 18.03 -12.26 -10.70
N ARG A 230 16.96 -12.50 -9.93
CA ARG A 230 16.97 -12.47 -8.45
C ARG A 230 18.10 -13.30 -7.87
N ASP A 231 18.24 -14.54 -8.32
CA ASP A 231 19.24 -15.48 -7.77
C ASP A 231 20.68 -14.96 -8.00
N GLN A 232 20.92 -14.21 -9.08
CA GLN A 232 22.21 -13.58 -9.36
C GLN A 232 22.47 -12.40 -8.41
N LEU A 233 21.44 -11.60 -8.13
CA LEU A 233 21.51 -10.51 -7.15
C LEU A 233 21.73 -11.06 -5.73
N GLU A 234 21.03 -12.13 -5.36
CA GLU A 234 21.21 -12.78 -4.06
C GLU A 234 22.58 -13.42 -3.91
N ALA A 235 23.08 -14.10 -4.94
CA ALA A 235 24.46 -14.61 -4.98
C ALA A 235 25.48 -13.49 -4.78
N PHE A 236 25.33 -12.36 -5.49
CA PHE A 236 26.19 -11.18 -5.31
C PHE A 236 26.15 -10.66 -3.87
N ARG A 237 24.95 -10.58 -3.25
CA ARG A 237 24.83 -10.16 -1.84
C ARG A 237 25.59 -11.07 -0.89
N LEU A 238 25.50 -12.39 -1.11
CA LEU A 238 26.12 -13.40 -0.26
C LEU A 238 27.65 -13.36 -0.37
N VAL A 239 28.20 -13.31 -1.59
CA VAL A 239 29.66 -13.27 -1.79
C VAL A 239 30.29 -11.96 -1.32
N SER A 240 29.53 -10.86 -1.35
CA SER A 240 29.97 -9.56 -0.86
C SER A 240 29.81 -9.39 0.66
N ALA A 241 29.31 -10.42 1.37
CA ALA A 241 29.27 -10.41 2.83
C ALA A 241 30.67 -10.64 3.40
N GLN A 242 31.06 -9.81 4.36
CA GLN A 242 32.31 -9.92 5.11
C GLN A 242 32.05 -10.50 6.50
N ALA A 243 33.07 -11.12 7.10
CA ALA A 243 32.99 -11.62 8.47
C ALA A 243 33.05 -10.46 9.48
N GLY A 244 31.95 -10.21 10.18
CA GLY A 244 31.88 -9.25 11.27
C GLY A 244 32.21 -9.86 12.64
N ARG A 245 32.06 -9.06 13.70
CA ARG A 245 32.28 -9.50 15.09
C ARG A 245 31.36 -10.67 15.44
N GLY A 246 31.94 -11.76 15.93
CA GLY A 246 31.20 -12.99 16.27
C GLY A 246 30.74 -13.79 15.04
N GLY A 247 31.44 -13.66 13.91
CA GLY A 247 31.17 -14.43 12.69
C GLY A 247 29.89 -14.04 11.94
N ARG A 248 29.21 -12.96 12.37
CA ARG A 248 27.99 -12.49 11.71
C ARG A 248 28.34 -11.76 10.41
N PRO A 249 27.59 -11.96 9.32
CA PRO A 249 27.85 -11.27 8.07
C PRO A 249 27.63 -9.76 8.21
N VAL A 250 28.53 -8.98 7.64
CA VAL A 250 28.41 -7.53 7.50
C VAL A 250 28.66 -7.12 6.06
N TRP A 251 28.10 -6.00 5.65
CA TRP A 251 28.26 -5.47 4.29
C TRP A 251 28.75 -4.03 4.37
N ALA A 252 29.71 -3.67 3.53
CA ALA A 252 30.13 -2.28 3.40
C ALA A 252 29.38 -1.63 2.24
N CYS A 253 28.84 -0.43 2.47
CA CYS A 253 28.33 0.41 1.38
C CYS A 253 29.52 0.86 0.52
N GLU A 254 29.52 0.53 -0.77
CA GLU A 254 30.58 0.90 -1.71
C GLU A 254 30.62 2.40 -2.00
N CYS A 255 29.52 3.11 -1.77
CA CYS A 255 29.45 4.57 -1.96
C CYS A 255 29.99 5.38 -0.76
N CYS A 256 29.70 4.98 0.47
CA CYS A 256 30.00 5.78 1.67
C CYS A 256 30.80 5.04 2.76
N GLY A 257 31.22 3.80 2.51
CA GLY A 257 31.97 2.96 3.45
C GLY A 257 31.16 2.48 4.66
N ARG A 258 29.90 2.89 4.83
CA ARG A 258 29.07 2.52 5.99
C ARG A 258 28.92 1.01 6.10
N VAL A 259 29.28 0.46 7.26
CA VAL A 259 29.09 -0.96 7.58
C VAL A 259 27.64 -1.23 8.01
N LEU A 260 27.00 -2.18 7.37
CA LEU A 260 25.62 -2.59 7.53
C LEU A 260 25.59 -3.99 8.13
N ARG A 261 24.92 -4.15 9.27
CA ARG A 261 24.75 -5.43 9.97
C ARG A 261 23.41 -6.12 9.69
N GLU A 262 22.46 -5.38 9.13
CA GLU A 262 21.12 -5.86 8.83
C GLU A 262 20.94 -5.95 7.32
N VAL A 263 20.63 -7.15 6.82
CA VAL A 263 20.42 -7.39 5.38
C VAL A 263 19.37 -6.46 4.77
N ARG A 264 18.32 -6.10 5.52
CA ARG A 264 17.26 -5.17 5.07
C ARG A 264 17.75 -3.74 4.81
N LYS A 265 18.93 -3.36 5.31
CA LYS A 265 19.54 -2.05 5.08
C LYS A 265 20.49 -2.04 3.88
N VAL A 266 20.76 -3.21 3.29
CA VAL A 266 21.58 -3.38 2.10
C VAL A 266 20.68 -3.33 0.85
N ARG A 267 21.15 -2.65 -0.19
CA ARG A 267 20.53 -2.60 -1.51
C ARG A 267 21.59 -2.97 -2.55
N ILE A 268 21.16 -3.67 -3.60
CA ILE A 268 22.01 -3.94 -4.75
C ILE A 268 21.59 -2.98 -5.85
N HIS A 269 22.58 -2.27 -6.38
CA HIS A 269 22.42 -1.29 -7.45
C HIS A 269 23.22 -1.73 -8.66
N HIS A 270 22.71 -1.44 -9.85
CA HIS A 270 23.41 -1.60 -11.13
C HIS A 270 24.19 -0.32 -11.39
N GLU A 271 25.52 -0.36 -11.32
CA GLU A 271 26.36 0.84 -11.41
C GLU A 271 26.36 1.42 -12.83
N GLN A 272 26.94 0.70 -13.79
CA GLN A 272 26.91 1.03 -15.21
C GLN A 272 27.01 -0.26 -16.04
N PRO A 273 26.05 -0.55 -16.95
CA PRO A 273 24.86 0.25 -17.24
C PRO A 273 23.85 0.20 -16.08
N SER A 274 22.94 1.17 -16.02
CA SER A 274 21.76 1.12 -15.16
C SER A 274 20.90 -0.10 -15.51
N PHE A 275 19.95 -0.46 -14.63
CA PHE A 275 19.12 -1.63 -14.90
C PHE A 275 18.24 -1.46 -16.16
N MET A 276 17.73 -0.24 -16.40
CA MET A 276 16.93 0.04 -17.60
C MET A 276 17.77 0.06 -18.87
N GLU A 277 19.00 0.58 -18.80
CA GLU A 277 19.95 0.50 -19.92
C GLU A 277 20.27 -0.96 -20.25
N LEU A 278 20.52 -1.81 -19.25
CA LEU A 278 20.72 -3.24 -19.46
C LEU A 278 19.52 -3.91 -20.16
N ILE A 279 18.29 -3.54 -19.79
CA ILE A 279 17.07 -4.05 -20.44
C ILE A 279 17.00 -3.61 -21.90
N LYS A 280 17.25 -2.32 -22.17
CA LYS A 280 17.24 -1.73 -23.51
C LYS A 280 18.30 -2.35 -24.41
N ASP A 281 19.54 -2.45 -23.90
CA ASP A 281 20.67 -3.02 -24.62
C ASP A 281 20.43 -4.49 -24.94
N TYR A 282 19.90 -5.25 -23.98
CA TYR A 282 19.55 -6.66 -24.21
C TYR A 282 18.46 -6.82 -25.26
N SER A 283 17.39 -6.03 -25.20
CA SER A 283 16.29 -6.08 -26.17
C SER A 283 16.78 -5.78 -27.59
N THR A 284 17.74 -4.86 -27.71
CA THR A 284 18.42 -4.53 -28.97
C THR A 284 19.32 -5.69 -29.43
N ALA A 285 20.17 -6.22 -28.55
CA ALA A 285 21.12 -7.29 -28.87
C ALA A 285 20.43 -8.63 -29.18
N ALA A 286 19.30 -8.92 -28.55
CA ALA A 286 18.52 -10.12 -28.78
C ALA A 286 17.73 -10.07 -30.11
N GLY A 287 17.61 -8.89 -30.73
CA GLY A 287 16.81 -8.69 -31.94
C GLY A 287 15.30 -8.95 -31.76
N ARG A 288 14.82 -9.03 -30.50
CA ARG A 288 13.41 -9.25 -30.16
C ARG A 288 13.05 -8.54 -28.85
N PRO A 289 11.84 -7.96 -28.74
CA PRO A 289 11.38 -7.36 -27.49
C PRO A 289 11.19 -8.43 -26.39
N PRO A 290 11.09 -8.01 -25.11
CA PRO A 290 10.69 -8.92 -24.03
C PRO A 290 9.34 -9.60 -24.34
N PRO A 291 9.18 -10.89 -24.05
CA PRO A 291 7.90 -11.57 -24.19
C PRO A 291 6.88 -10.96 -23.20
N PRO A 292 5.57 -11.18 -23.41
CA PRO A 292 4.55 -10.79 -22.45
C PRO A 292 4.83 -11.38 -21.05
N VAL A 293 4.47 -10.64 -20.00
CA VAL A 293 4.51 -11.13 -18.62
C VAL A 293 3.21 -11.88 -18.34
N ASP A 294 3.22 -13.17 -18.66
CA ASP A 294 2.05 -14.07 -18.67
C ASP A 294 2.08 -15.10 -17.53
N GLY A 295 3.20 -15.23 -16.83
CA GLY A 295 3.37 -16.09 -15.66
C GLY A 295 3.12 -15.38 -14.33
N ARG A 296 2.94 -16.17 -13.27
CA ARG A 296 2.97 -15.70 -11.88
C ARG A 296 3.84 -16.62 -11.04
N GLU A 297 4.60 -16.03 -10.13
CA GLU A 297 5.35 -16.79 -9.14
C GLU A 297 4.38 -17.44 -8.13
N PRO A 298 4.57 -18.72 -7.76
CA PRO A 298 3.82 -19.34 -6.67
C PRO A 298 3.92 -18.49 -5.40
N GLU A 299 2.80 -18.32 -4.69
CA GLU A 299 2.75 -17.57 -3.42
C GLU A 299 3.07 -16.06 -3.54
N SER A 300 3.19 -15.52 -4.75
CA SER A 300 3.42 -14.09 -4.97
C SER A 300 2.53 -13.51 -6.08
N ASN A 301 2.16 -12.24 -5.95
CA ASN A 301 1.49 -11.50 -7.03
C ASN A 301 2.48 -10.95 -8.07
N ARG A 302 3.70 -11.50 -8.14
CA ARG A 302 4.75 -11.05 -9.07
C ARG A 302 4.55 -11.71 -10.42
N GLY A 303 4.54 -10.89 -11.47
CA GLY A 303 4.55 -11.38 -12.85
C GLY A 303 5.90 -12.00 -13.21
N THR A 304 5.86 -13.06 -14.00
CA THR A 304 7.04 -13.77 -14.52
C THR A 304 6.90 -14.03 -16.02
N PHE A 305 8.01 -14.29 -16.71
CA PHE A 305 7.99 -14.74 -18.10
C PHE A 305 7.87 -16.26 -18.15
N THR A 306 6.98 -16.79 -18.99
CA THR A 306 6.87 -18.24 -19.24
C THR A 306 7.92 -18.76 -20.23
N ASP A 307 8.46 -17.91 -21.10
CA ASP A 307 9.52 -18.26 -22.06
C ASP A 307 10.86 -18.51 -21.33
N ALA A 308 11.10 -19.78 -20.99
CA ALA A 308 12.28 -20.22 -20.27
C ALA A 308 13.59 -19.98 -21.06
N GLU A 309 13.56 -20.05 -22.39
CA GLU A 309 14.74 -19.83 -23.23
C GLU A 309 15.14 -18.36 -23.22
N TRP A 310 14.15 -17.46 -23.36
CA TRP A 310 14.37 -16.02 -23.24
C TRP A 310 14.89 -15.65 -21.85
N VAL A 311 14.29 -16.19 -20.78
CA VAL A 311 14.77 -15.97 -19.40
C VAL A 311 16.21 -16.44 -19.22
N ALA A 312 16.56 -17.61 -19.74
CA ALA A 312 17.94 -18.11 -19.69
C ALA A 312 18.91 -17.21 -20.46
N ALA A 313 18.51 -16.69 -21.63
CA ALA A 313 19.30 -15.74 -22.41
C ALA A 313 19.50 -14.40 -21.67
N TRP A 314 18.43 -13.84 -21.09
CA TRP A 314 18.50 -12.64 -20.26
C TRP A 314 19.43 -12.81 -19.06
N ARG A 315 19.32 -13.93 -18.35
CA ARG A 315 20.23 -14.27 -17.24
C ARG A 315 21.69 -14.33 -17.67
N ARG A 316 21.99 -14.93 -18.83
CA ARG A 316 23.36 -14.97 -19.38
C ARG A 316 23.86 -13.57 -19.72
N TYR A 317 23.02 -12.76 -20.36
CA TYR A 317 23.35 -11.38 -20.70
C TYR A 317 23.63 -10.55 -19.45
N HIS A 318 22.71 -10.58 -18.47
CA HIS A 318 22.84 -9.87 -17.20
C HIS A 318 24.16 -10.20 -16.51
N ARG A 319 24.51 -11.48 -16.38
CA ARG A 319 25.76 -11.92 -15.76
C ARG A 319 27.01 -11.35 -16.44
N LYS A 320 26.98 -11.19 -17.77
CA LYS A 320 28.12 -10.71 -18.55
C LYS A 320 28.25 -9.18 -18.51
N HIS A 321 27.14 -8.47 -18.45
CA HIS A 321 27.11 -7.02 -18.68
C HIS A 321 26.81 -6.20 -17.42
N ALA A 322 26.20 -6.78 -16.39
CA ALA A 322 25.85 -6.05 -15.18
C ALA A 322 27.06 -5.84 -14.26
N ARG A 323 27.29 -4.59 -13.87
CA ARG A 323 28.16 -4.22 -12.76
C ARG A 323 27.30 -3.93 -11.54
N LEU A 324 27.46 -4.74 -10.49
CA LEU A 324 26.67 -4.65 -9.27
C LEU A 324 27.49 -4.00 -8.17
N GLN A 325 26.83 -3.20 -7.34
CA GLN A 325 27.42 -2.59 -6.14
C GLN A 325 26.45 -2.71 -4.95
N LEU A 326 27.00 -2.82 -3.75
CA LEU A 326 26.26 -2.77 -2.50
C LEU A 326 26.15 -1.34 -1.97
N LEU A 327 24.92 -0.89 -1.78
CA LEU A 327 24.61 0.43 -1.25
C LEU A 327 23.79 0.33 0.03
N CYS A 328 23.96 1.30 0.93
CA CYS A 328 23.00 1.55 1.99
C CYS A 328 21.72 2.19 1.41
N VAL A 329 20.60 2.06 2.12
CA VAL A 329 19.31 2.62 1.68
C VAL A 329 19.38 4.11 1.28
N PRO A 330 20.04 5.02 2.03
CA PRO A 330 20.22 6.41 1.61
C PRO A 330 20.94 6.57 0.27
N CYS A 331 22.14 5.97 0.11
CA CYS A 331 22.91 6.08 -1.13
C CYS A 331 22.17 5.46 -2.33
N ALA A 332 21.45 4.35 -2.12
CA ALA A 332 20.63 3.74 -3.17
C ALA A 332 19.49 4.67 -3.61
N LYS A 333 18.84 5.34 -2.65
CA LYS A 333 17.76 6.31 -2.94
C LYS A 333 18.29 7.50 -3.74
N GLU A 334 19.45 8.03 -3.35
CA GLU A 334 20.10 9.15 -4.04
C GLU A 334 20.49 8.80 -5.48
N ARG A 335 21.07 7.61 -5.70
CA ARG A 335 21.39 7.12 -7.05
C ARG A 335 20.14 6.93 -7.92
N THR A 336 19.11 6.30 -7.37
CA THR A 336 17.86 6.06 -8.11
C THR A 336 17.17 7.38 -8.48
N ALA A 337 17.25 8.41 -7.64
CA ALA A 337 16.71 9.72 -7.95
C ALA A 337 17.39 10.36 -9.17
N GLY A 338 18.70 10.13 -9.34
CA GLY A 338 19.43 10.53 -10.55
C GLY A 338 18.95 9.78 -11.80
N ASP A 339 18.74 8.47 -11.70
CA ASP A 339 18.29 7.63 -12.83
C ASP A 339 16.89 8.04 -13.33
N THR A 340 15.96 8.42 -12.44
CA THR A 340 14.62 8.86 -12.83
C THR A 340 14.61 10.15 -13.67
N VAL A 341 15.61 11.01 -13.52
CA VAL A 341 15.73 12.23 -14.35
C VAL A 341 16.13 11.86 -15.78
N VAL A 342 16.97 10.84 -15.93
CA VAL A 342 17.41 10.31 -17.22
C VAL A 342 16.26 9.58 -17.92
N GLU A 343 15.48 8.76 -17.21
CA GLU A 343 14.30 8.07 -17.77
C GLU A 343 13.24 9.02 -18.33
N ALA A 344 12.99 10.15 -17.66
CA ALA A 344 12.04 11.17 -18.12
C ALA A 344 12.49 11.90 -19.39
N ALA A 345 13.80 11.90 -19.71
CA ALA A 345 14.32 12.49 -20.94
C ALA A 345 14.23 11.55 -22.15
N PHE A 346 13.99 10.25 -21.92
CA PHE A 346 13.90 9.22 -22.96
C PHE A 346 12.48 8.69 -23.19
N SER A 347 11.50 9.17 -22.40
CA SER A 347 10.06 8.94 -22.61
C SER A 347 9.46 10.14 -23.32
#